data_AF-A0A7X2MG15-F1
#
_entry.id   AF-A0A7X2MG15-F1
#
_cell.length_a   1.000
_cell.length_b   1.000
_cell.length_c   1.000
_cell.angle_alpha   90.00
_cell.angle_beta   90.00
_cell.angle_gamma   90.00
#
_symmetry.space_group_name_H-M   'P 1'
#
loop_
_entity.id
_entity.type
_entity.pdbx_description
1 polymer ?
#
loop_
_entity_poly.entity_id
_entity_poly.type
_entity_poly.pdbx_seq_one_letter_code
_entity_poly.pdbx_strand_id
1 'polypeptide(L)'
;MKNKNVVEVNYHQTGKSTNTNELGMREMQSRVYQHRKSKYILVKAPPASGKSRALMFVVLDKLVNQGIKKVIVAVPERSIGRSFKNTDLVKFGFYKDWRVDLQYDLTLNGGQEKKVKKVLDFLEDTNSDILICTHSTLRFAYQKIIDDHIFDNVMIAIDEFHHVSSNDNSVLGSALRNIIHNSSAHILAMTGSYFRGDSEPILSPEDEQMFDKVTYTYYEQLDGYQYLKSFGIDYKFYQGRYTDALDEALNTNKKTIIHIPSVNSSESTKDKYDEVDRIFDAIGEVNNRNEQTGIYTIKDKHTGKLLKVADLVNEEGREKVGEYLRQLNSPDDLDIIVALNMAKEGFDWPWAEQALTIGYRHSLTEIVQIIGRVTRDSSNKLHAQFTNMIEQPNAKDDDVEYAVNQILKAITASLLMEQVLAPEIHLRRRKNKDDKPVNDTDILIRGLKEPSTKRVQNIIENDLPDLKAAILQDPSVKQGIVSNI
;
A
#
# COMPACT_ATOMS: atom_id res chain seq x y z
N MET A 1 18.90 20.89 -16.71
CA MET A 1 17.58 20.38 -17.17
C MET A 1 16.46 21.22 -16.56
N LYS A 2 15.40 21.56 -17.30
CA LYS A 2 14.24 22.25 -16.69
C LYS A 2 13.48 21.24 -15.83
N ASN A 3 13.52 21.41 -14.50
CA ASN A 3 12.70 20.66 -13.53
C ASN A 3 11.22 20.86 -13.85
N LYS A 4 10.65 20.03 -14.71
CA LYS A 4 9.22 20.04 -15.01
C LYS A 4 8.69 18.65 -14.73
N ASN A 5 7.93 18.54 -13.65
CA ASN A 5 7.20 17.33 -13.31
C ASN A 5 6.44 16.82 -14.54
N VAL A 6 6.55 15.52 -14.79
CA VAL A 6 5.76 14.85 -15.84
C VAL A 6 4.29 14.86 -15.42
N VAL A 7 4.03 14.68 -14.13
CA VAL A 7 2.71 14.81 -13.51
C VAL A 7 2.84 15.58 -12.22
N GLU A 8 1.95 16.55 -11.99
CA GLU A 8 1.83 17.28 -10.73
C GLU A 8 0.36 17.40 -10.37
N VAL A 9 0.04 17.03 -9.13
CA VAL A 9 -1.33 17.08 -8.60
C VAL A 9 -1.34 17.95 -7.35
N ASN A 10 -2.38 18.76 -7.25
CA ASN A 10 -2.67 19.59 -6.08
C ASN A 10 -3.90 19.03 -5.35
N TYR A 11 -3.83 19.03 -4.02
CA TYR A 11 -4.84 18.52 -3.10
C TYR A 11 -5.57 19.68 -2.39
N HIS A 12 -6.82 19.46 -2.00
CA HIS A 12 -7.68 20.50 -1.43
C HIS A 12 -7.46 20.77 0.07
N GLN A 13 -6.59 19.99 0.73
CA GLN A 13 -6.25 20.12 2.14
C GLN A 13 -7.46 20.02 3.09
N THR A 14 -8.41 19.13 2.82
CA THR A 14 -9.69 19.17 3.55
C THR A 14 -9.58 18.73 5.01
N GLY A 15 -8.48 18.05 5.39
CA GLY A 15 -8.31 17.46 6.72
C GLY A 15 -9.29 16.33 7.05
N LYS A 16 -10.16 15.95 6.10
CA LYS A 16 -11.24 14.99 6.31
C LYS A 16 -10.73 13.55 6.49
N SER A 17 -9.63 13.17 5.84
CA SER A 17 -9.10 11.81 5.95
C SER A 17 -8.33 11.57 7.26
N THR A 18 -7.85 12.64 7.92
CA THR A 18 -7.17 12.57 9.22
C THR A 18 -8.14 12.77 10.39
N ASN A 19 -9.21 13.53 10.20
CA ASN A 19 -10.27 13.75 11.21
C ASN A 19 -11.08 12.48 11.48
N THR A 20 -11.48 12.32 12.74
CA THR A 20 -12.34 11.22 13.19
C THR A 20 -13.76 11.69 13.44
N ASN A 21 -14.75 10.87 13.08
CA ASN A 21 -16.15 11.09 13.44
C ASN A 21 -16.41 10.85 14.94
N GLU A 22 -17.67 10.94 15.36
CA GLU A 22 -18.11 10.74 16.76
C GLU A 22 -17.77 9.37 17.35
N LEU A 23 -17.48 8.37 16.50
CA LEU A 23 -17.07 7.01 16.89
C LEU A 23 -15.56 6.81 16.80
N GLY A 24 -14.78 7.87 16.56
CA GLY A 24 -13.33 7.80 16.45
C GLY A 24 -12.84 7.21 15.12
N MET A 25 -13.71 7.17 14.10
CA MET A 25 -13.40 6.59 12.80
C MET A 25 -12.97 7.68 11.81
N ARG A 26 -11.85 7.46 11.11
CA ARG A 26 -11.49 8.23 9.91
C ARG A 26 -12.44 7.92 8.76
N GLU A 27 -12.41 8.73 7.71
CA GLU A 27 -13.31 8.59 6.55
C GLU A 27 -13.35 7.16 5.99
N MET A 28 -12.20 6.57 5.66
CA MET A 28 -12.12 5.20 5.15
C MET A 28 -12.73 4.18 6.13
N GLN A 29 -12.46 4.33 7.42
CA GLN A 29 -12.97 3.45 8.47
C GLN A 29 -14.49 3.56 8.59
N SER A 30 -15.02 4.79 8.53
CA SER A 30 -16.46 5.05 8.54
C SER A 30 -17.15 4.48 7.30
N ARG A 31 -16.52 4.60 6.12
CA ARG A 31 -17.02 4.03 4.87
C ARG A 31 -17.13 2.51 4.98
N VAL A 32 -16.05 1.83 5.37
CA VAL A 32 -16.07 0.37 5.60
C VAL A 32 -17.12 -0.03 6.66
N TYR A 33 -17.26 0.73 7.75
CA TYR A 33 -18.23 0.47 8.80
C TYR A 33 -19.70 0.61 8.34
N GLN A 34 -20.00 1.44 7.32
CA GLN A 34 -21.36 1.51 6.77
C GLN A 34 -21.81 0.17 6.16
N HIS A 35 -20.88 -0.60 5.61
CA HIS A 35 -21.10 -1.92 5.02
C HIS A 35 -21.06 -3.07 6.03
N ARG A 36 -20.90 -2.78 7.34
CA ARG A 36 -20.77 -3.80 8.40
C ARG A 36 -21.90 -4.83 8.45
N LYS A 37 -23.08 -4.57 7.88
CA LYS A 37 -24.19 -5.53 7.85
C LYS A 37 -24.03 -6.62 6.80
N SER A 38 -23.20 -6.39 5.78
CA SER A 38 -22.97 -7.33 4.68
C SER A 38 -22.24 -8.59 5.16
N LYS A 39 -22.62 -9.74 4.60
CA LYS A 39 -22.03 -11.06 4.96
C LYS A 39 -20.60 -11.16 4.46
N TYR A 40 -20.36 -10.68 3.25
CA TYR A 40 -19.06 -10.68 2.58
C TYR A 40 -18.70 -9.25 2.21
N ILE A 41 -17.54 -8.76 2.65
CA ILE A 41 -17.07 -7.39 2.42
C ILE A 41 -15.67 -7.47 1.81
N LEU A 42 -15.47 -6.78 0.69
CA LEU A 42 -14.16 -6.66 0.04
C LEU A 42 -13.73 -5.20 0.07
N VAL A 43 -12.70 -4.91 0.86
CA VAL A 43 -12.15 -3.57 1.01
C VAL A 43 -10.91 -3.43 0.13
N LYS A 44 -10.98 -2.55 -0.86
CA LYS A 44 -9.85 -2.12 -1.68
C LYS A 44 -9.39 -0.77 -1.15
N ALA A 45 -8.28 -0.75 -0.42
CA ALA A 45 -7.79 0.47 0.20
C ALA A 45 -6.26 0.50 0.25
N PRO A 46 -5.64 1.68 0.03
CA PRO A 46 -4.20 1.82 0.01
C PRO A 46 -3.52 1.45 1.34
N PRO A 47 -2.24 1.05 1.31
CA PRO A 47 -1.40 0.96 2.50
C PRO A 47 -1.51 2.19 3.41
N ALA A 48 -1.39 1.97 4.73
CA ALA A 48 -1.44 3.03 5.75
C ALA A 48 -2.76 3.85 5.83
N SER A 49 -3.81 3.49 5.10
CA SER A 49 -5.15 4.09 5.23
C SER A 49 -5.89 3.76 6.53
N GLY A 50 -5.34 2.84 7.34
CA GLY A 50 -5.95 2.39 8.59
C GLY A 50 -6.86 1.17 8.45
N LYS A 51 -6.61 0.31 7.45
CA LYS A 51 -7.33 -0.96 7.18
C LYS A 51 -7.54 -1.81 8.44
N SER A 52 -6.47 -2.07 9.19
CA SER A 52 -6.53 -2.88 10.40
C SER A 52 -7.51 -2.32 11.44
N ARG A 53 -7.58 -0.98 11.59
CA ARG A 53 -8.55 -0.35 12.50
C ARG A 53 -9.98 -0.39 11.96
N ALA A 54 -10.18 -0.24 10.64
CA ALA A 54 -11.48 -0.43 10.00
C ALA A 54 -12.01 -1.86 10.23
N LEU A 55 -11.13 -2.86 10.12
CA LEU A 55 -11.43 -4.26 10.43
C LEU A 55 -11.89 -4.42 11.88
N MET A 56 -11.19 -3.82 12.85
CA MET A 56 -11.58 -3.89 14.27
C MET A 56 -13.02 -3.42 14.48
N PHE A 57 -13.42 -2.29 13.89
CA PHE A 57 -14.77 -1.76 14.05
C PHE A 57 -15.85 -2.70 13.48
N VAL A 58 -15.62 -3.27 12.29
CA VAL A 58 -16.57 -4.23 11.69
C VAL A 58 -16.63 -5.52 12.51
N VAL A 59 -15.49 -6.06 12.92
CA VAL A 59 -15.42 -7.29 13.73
C VAL A 59 -16.16 -7.12 15.05
N LEU A 60 -15.94 -6.03 15.77
CA LEU A 60 -16.61 -5.79 17.05
C LEU A 60 -18.13 -5.62 16.89
N ASP A 61 -18.59 -4.99 15.80
CA ASP A 61 -20.02 -4.92 15.50
C ASP A 61 -20.62 -6.29 15.15
N LYS A 62 -19.88 -7.11 14.40
CA LYS A 62 -20.29 -8.47 14.09
C LYS A 62 -20.45 -9.32 15.34
N LEU A 63 -19.48 -9.25 16.25
CA LEU A 63 -19.48 -9.98 17.52
C LEU A 63 -20.59 -9.53 18.47
N VAL A 64 -20.83 -8.23 18.59
CA VAL A 64 -21.77 -7.69 19.60
C VAL A 64 -23.22 -7.66 19.07
N ASN A 65 -23.41 -7.32 17.81
CA ASN A 65 -24.73 -6.94 17.28
C ASN A 65 -25.30 -7.89 16.22
N GLN A 66 -24.51 -8.84 15.70
CA GLN A 66 -24.90 -9.63 14.52
C GLN A 66 -24.82 -11.15 14.71
N GLY A 67 -24.68 -11.63 15.95
CA GLY A 67 -24.71 -13.06 16.26
C GLY A 67 -23.47 -13.85 15.85
N ILE A 68 -22.41 -13.18 15.39
CA ILE A 68 -21.10 -13.82 15.17
C ILE A 68 -20.47 -14.15 16.52
N LYS A 69 -20.05 -15.39 16.70
CA LYS A 69 -19.50 -15.88 17.97
C LYS A 69 -17.98 -15.82 18.02
N LYS A 70 -17.34 -15.96 16.86
CA LYS A 70 -15.89 -16.07 16.73
C LYS A 70 -15.39 -15.32 15.51
N VAL A 71 -14.21 -14.74 15.62
CA VAL A 71 -13.51 -14.10 14.53
C VAL A 71 -12.09 -14.64 14.44
N ILE A 72 -11.70 -15.01 13.22
CA ILE A 72 -10.32 -15.35 12.87
C ILE A 72 -9.77 -14.23 12.00
N VAL A 73 -8.73 -13.55 12.47
CA VAL A 73 -7.97 -12.56 11.70
C VAL A 73 -6.72 -13.23 11.14
N ALA A 74 -6.60 -13.25 9.82
CA ALA A 74 -5.48 -13.83 9.08
C ALA A 74 -4.63 -12.70 8.49
N VAL A 75 -3.33 -12.71 8.79
CA VAL A 75 -2.34 -11.73 8.28
C VAL A 75 -1.23 -12.42 7.49
N PRO A 76 -0.55 -11.76 6.55
CA PRO A 76 0.49 -12.40 5.74
C PRO A 76 1.72 -12.78 6.61
N GLU A 77 2.15 -11.88 7.50
CA GLU A 77 3.36 -12.04 8.29
C GLU A 77 3.22 -11.60 9.75
N ARG A 78 4.17 -12.02 10.59
CA ARG A 78 4.21 -11.72 12.03
C ARG A 78 4.38 -10.22 12.32
N SER A 79 5.12 -9.52 11.47
CA SER A 79 5.38 -8.06 11.60
C SER A 79 4.08 -7.25 11.61
N ILE A 80 3.07 -7.71 10.85
CA ILE A 80 1.76 -7.05 10.69
C ILE A 80 0.78 -7.41 11.82
N GLY A 81 0.97 -8.54 12.51
CA GLY A 81 0.19 -8.89 13.71
C GLY A 81 0.22 -7.81 14.80
N ARG A 82 1.29 -7.02 14.87
CA ARG A 82 1.41 -5.88 15.80
C ARG A 82 0.33 -4.80 15.60
N SER A 83 -0.24 -4.69 14.41
CA SER A 83 -1.33 -3.76 14.12
C SER A 83 -2.64 -4.12 14.82
N PHE A 84 -2.76 -5.36 15.33
CA PHE A 84 -3.94 -5.88 16.01
C PHE A 84 -3.77 -6.03 17.54
N LYS A 85 -2.83 -5.29 18.12
CA LYS A 85 -2.71 -5.18 19.58
C LYS A 85 -3.96 -4.58 20.22
N ASN A 86 -4.14 -4.85 21.51
CA ASN A 86 -5.21 -4.27 22.31
C ASN A 86 -5.29 -2.76 22.10
N THR A 87 -6.48 -2.28 21.75
CA THR A 87 -6.71 -0.89 21.36
C THR A 87 -7.96 -0.35 22.06
N ASP A 88 -7.82 0.80 22.71
CA ASP A 88 -8.92 1.49 23.40
C ASP A 88 -9.74 2.28 22.40
N LEU A 89 -10.88 1.72 21.99
CA LEU A 89 -11.80 2.36 21.04
C LEU A 89 -12.91 3.13 21.77
N VAL A 90 -13.25 2.71 22.99
CA VAL A 90 -14.29 3.36 23.80
C VAL A 90 -13.92 4.79 24.14
N LYS A 91 -12.64 5.05 24.41
CA LYS A 91 -12.12 6.40 24.64
C LYS A 91 -12.42 7.36 23.48
N PHE A 92 -12.60 6.85 22.27
CA PHE A 92 -12.88 7.65 21.07
C PHE A 92 -14.36 7.59 20.64
N GLY A 93 -15.27 7.11 21.50
CA GLY A 93 -16.71 7.13 21.27
C GLY A 93 -17.32 5.83 20.72
N PHE A 94 -16.50 4.80 20.46
CA PHE A 94 -17.03 3.48 20.10
C PHE A 94 -17.55 2.72 21.35
N TYR A 95 -18.34 1.66 21.18
CA TYR A 95 -19.01 1.00 22.33
C TYR A 95 -18.29 -0.24 22.87
N LYS A 96 -17.21 -0.72 22.24
CA LYS A 96 -16.42 -1.87 22.71
C LYS A 96 -14.94 -1.69 22.37
N ASP A 97 -14.05 -2.04 23.28
CA ASP A 97 -12.61 -2.03 23.01
C ASP A 97 -12.18 -3.27 22.22
N TRP A 98 -11.09 -3.13 21.47
CA TRP A 98 -10.41 -4.27 20.87
C TRP A 98 -9.52 -4.93 21.91
N ARG A 99 -9.83 -6.18 22.27
CA ARG A 99 -9.10 -7.01 23.22
C ARG A 99 -8.91 -8.39 22.62
N VAL A 100 -7.68 -8.88 22.60
CA VAL A 100 -7.34 -10.22 22.15
C VAL A 100 -6.66 -10.96 23.29
N ASP A 101 -7.12 -12.17 23.58
CA ASP A 101 -6.44 -13.03 24.53
C ASP A 101 -5.09 -13.45 23.95
N LEU A 102 -4.02 -13.22 24.73
CA LEU A 102 -2.65 -13.52 24.34
C LEU A 102 -2.46 -14.98 23.91
N GLN A 103 -3.27 -15.91 24.44
CA GLN A 103 -3.17 -17.32 24.04
C GLN A 103 -3.65 -17.59 22.60
N TYR A 104 -4.42 -16.67 22.01
CA TYR A 104 -4.96 -16.74 20.66
C TYR A 104 -4.35 -15.68 19.71
N ASP A 105 -3.31 -14.98 20.15
CA ASP A 105 -2.37 -14.29 19.26
C ASP A 105 -1.28 -15.28 18.80
N LEU A 106 -1.56 -15.99 17.72
CA LEU A 106 -0.67 -16.98 17.13
C LEU A 106 0.41 -16.37 16.24
N THR A 107 0.56 -15.05 16.22
CA THR A 107 1.66 -14.38 15.50
C THR A 107 2.97 -14.40 16.29
N LEU A 108 2.92 -14.71 17.59
CA LEU A 108 4.06 -14.86 18.49
C LEU A 108 4.88 -16.14 18.20
N ASN A 109 6.08 -16.25 18.80
CA ASN A 109 7.00 -17.37 18.55
C ASN A 109 6.40 -18.72 18.98
N GLY A 110 6.45 -19.72 18.08
CA GLY A 110 5.94 -21.07 18.34
C GLY A 110 5.97 -21.96 17.08
N GLY A 111 6.00 -23.27 17.27
CA GLY A 111 5.99 -24.25 16.18
C GLY A 111 4.64 -24.33 15.46
N GLN A 112 4.67 -24.52 14.13
CA GLN A 112 3.49 -24.45 13.26
C GLN A 112 2.39 -25.45 13.66
N GLU A 113 2.76 -26.67 14.04
CA GLU A 113 1.79 -27.69 14.46
C GLU A 113 1.00 -27.29 15.71
N LYS A 114 1.67 -26.67 16.69
CA LYS A 114 1.03 -26.17 17.91
C LYS A 114 0.05 -25.03 17.58
N LYS A 115 0.41 -24.15 16.64
CA LYS A 115 -0.46 -23.06 16.18
C LYS A 115 -1.70 -23.60 15.48
N VAL A 116 -1.53 -24.59 14.60
CA VAL A 116 -2.65 -25.27 13.92
C VAL A 116 -3.60 -25.88 14.95
N LYS A 117 -3.07 -26.61 15.95
CA LYS A 117 -3.91 -27.16 17.02
C LYS A 117 -4.67 -26.07 17.76
N LYS A 118 -4.02 -24.95 18.09
CA LYS A 118 -4.66 -23.80 18.74
C LYS A 118 -5.80 -23.17 17.93
N VAL A 119 -5.73 -23.19 16.60
CA VAL A 119 -6.85 -22.75 15.75
C VAL A 119 -8.05 -23.68 15.88
N LEU A 120 -7.81 -25.00 15.90
CA LEU A 120 -8.89 -25.99 16.11
C LEU A 120 -9.49 -25.86 17.51
N ASP A 121 -8.64 -25.78 18.55
CA ASP A 121 -9.07 -25.56 19.93
C ASP A 121 -9.87 -24.25 20.06
N PHE A 122 -9.50 -23.20 19.32
CA PHE A 122 -10.23 -21.93 19.32
C PHE A 122 -11.63 -22.04 18.73
N LEU A 123 -11.84 -22.83 17.68
CA LEU A 123 -13.17 -23.01 17.08
C LEU A 123 -14.15 -23.67 18.07
N GLU A 124 -13.64 -24.49 18.98
CA GLU A 124 -14.42 -25.16 20.03
C GLU A 124 -14.53 -24.36 21.34
N ASP A 125 -13.61 -23.45 21.63
CA ASP A 125 -13.63 -22.64 22.86
C ASP A 125 -14.90 -21.78 22.94
N THR A 126 -15.45 -21.56 24.13
CA THR A 126 -16.61 -20.68 24.33
C THR A 126 -16.25 -19.38 25.04
N ASN A 127 -15.01 -19.25 25.53
CA ASN A 127 -14.56 -18.12 26.34
C ASN A 127 -13.87 -17.03 25.51
N SER A 128 -13.40 -17.37 24.31
CA SER A 128 -12.65 -16.45 23.45
C SER A 128 -13.36 -16.21 22.11
N ASP A 129 -13.42 -14.95 21.70
CA ASP A 129 -14.15 -14.48 20.52
C ASP A 129 -13.23 -14.05 19.37
N ILE A 130 -11.94 -13.79 19.61
CA ILE A 130 -10.98 -13.32 18.58
C ILE A 130 -9.70 -14.15 18.60
N LEU A 131 -9.26 -14.59 17.42
CA LEU A 131 -7.96 -15.23 17.17
C LEU A 131 -7.21 -14.51 16.05
N ILE A 132 -5.91 -14.32 16.21
CA ILE A 132 -5.02 -13.75 15.18
C ILE A 132 -4.01 -14.82 14.75
N CYS A 133 -3.86 -15.05 13.45
CA CYS A 133 -2.88 -16.00 12.93
C CYS A 133 -2.34 -15.59 11.56
N THR A 134 -1.32 -16.30 11.06
CA THR A 134 -0.81 -16.09 9.71
C THR A 134 -1.69 -16.78 8.67
N HIS A 135 -1.67 -16.31 7.41
CA HIS A 135 -2.33 -16.98 6.27
C HIS A 135 -1.95 -18.47 6.19
N SER A 136 -0.67 -18.78 6.38
CA SER A 136 -0.17 -20.15 6.41
C SER A 136 -0.81 -20.98 7.53
N THR A 137 -0.99 -20.41 8.72
CA THR A 137 -1.59 -21.12 9.87
C THR A 137 -3.05 -21.43 9.61
N LEU A 138 -3.83 -20.47 9.11
CA LEU A 138 -5.22 -20.70 8.73
C LEU A 138 -5.32 -21.78 7.65
N ARG A 139 -4.48 -21.72 6.62
CA ARG A 139 -4.42 -22.72 5.55
C ARG A 139 -4.17 -24.13 6.09
N PHE A 140 -3.15 -24.30 6.94
CA PHE A 140 -2.82 -25.60 7.52
C PHE A 140 -3.87 -26.09 8.51
N ALA A 141 -4.59 -25.19 9.19
CA ALA A 141 -5.71 -25.55 10.05
C ALA A 141 -6.91 -26.04 9.22
N TYR A 142 -7.23 -25.33 8.13
CA TYR A 142 -8.30 -25.73 7.21
C TYR A 142 -8.10 -27.13 6.63
N GLN A 143 -6.86 -27.51 6.28
CA GLN A 143 -6.55 -28.87 5.81
C GLN A 143 -6.86 -29.99 6.81
N LYS A 144 -7.03 -29.67 8.09
CA LYS A 144 -7.43 -30.63 9.13
C LYS A 144 -8.93 -30.61 9.44
N ILE A 145 -9.65 -29.64 8.89
CA ILE A 145 -11.10 -29.51 9.05
C ILE A 145 -11.76 -30.39 7.99
N ILE A 146 -12.68 -31.24 8.45
CA ILE A 146 -13.40 -32.20 7.59
C ILE A 146 -14.75 -31.61 7.13
N ASP A 147 -15.36 -30.76 7.96
CA ASP A 147 -16.68 -30.16 7.73
C ASP A 147 -16.62 -28.63 7.84
N ASP A 148 -17.03 -27.95 6.78
CA ASP A 148 -17.03 -26.49 6.69
C ASP A 148 -18.07 -25.83 7.63
N HIS A 149 -19.08 -26.57 8.09
CA HIS A 149 -20.06 -26.08 9.07
C HIS A 149 -19.44 -25.65 10.41
N ILE A 150 -18.20 -26.03 10.70
CA ILE A 150 -17.46 -25.51 11.85
C ILE A 150 -17.29 -23.98 11.80
N PHE A 151 -17.40 -23.38 10.61
CA PHE A 151 -17.36 -21.93 10.42
C PHE A 151 -18.74 -21.25 10.53
N ASP A 152 -19.78 -21.98 10.94
CA ASP A 152 -21.09 -21.38 11.16
C ASP A 152 -21.08 -20.34 12.28
N ASN A 153 -21.61 -19.14 12.00
CA ASN A 153 -21.53 -17.96 12.87
C ASN A 153 -20.09 -17.53 13.22
N VAL A 154 -19.11 -17.89 12.37
CA VAL A 154 -17.72 -17.42 12.46
C VAL A 154 -17.48 -16.36 11.40
N MET A 155 -16.67 -15.35 11.73
CA MET A 155 -16.15 -14.39 10.76
C MET A 155 -14.69 -14.66 10.46
N ILE A 156 -14.32 -14.65 9.19
CA ILE A 156 -12.93 -14.72 8.74
C ILE A 156 -12.55 -13.37 8.15
N ALA A 157 -11.58 -12.70 8.77
CA ALA A 157 -11.05 -11.43 8.30
C ALA A 157 -9.64 -11.65 7.75
N ILE A 158 -9.38 -11.25 6.51
CA ILE A 158 -8.10 -11.50 5.82
C ILE A 158 -7.51 -10.17 5.41
N ASP A 159 -6.33 -9.86 5.96
CA ASP A 159 -5.54 -8.69 5.56
C ASP A 159 -4.60 -9.04 4.41
N GLU A 160 -4.25 -8.07 3.58
CA GLU A 160 -3.45 -8.26 2.35
C GLU A 160 -3.85 -9.51 1.55
N PHE A 161 -5.13 -9.55 1.19
CA PHE A 161 -5.78 -10.67 0.52
C PHE A 161 -5.06 -11.11 -0.77
N HIS A 162 -4.32 -10.22 -1.44
CA HIS A 162 -3.52 -10.54 -2.62
C HIS A 162 -2.34 -11.48 -2.36
N HIS A 163 -1.90 -11.66 -1.11
CA HIS A 163 -0.89 -12.67 -0.76
C HIS A 163 -1.44 -14.09 -0.65
N VAL A 164 -2.77 -14.25 -0.63
CA VAL A 164 -3.40 -15.57 -0.53
C VAL A 164 -3.13 -16.43 -1.77
N SER A 165 -2.79 -15.81 -2.90
CA SER A 165 -2.48 -16.48 -4.18
C SER A 165 -0.99 -16.57 -4.51
N SER A 166 -0.10 -15.82 -3.84
CA SER A 166 1.31 -15.66 -4.26
C SER A 166 2.24 -16.81 -3.88
N ASN A 167 1.85 -17.70 -2.96
CA ASN A 167 2.62 -18.90 -2.60
C ASN A 167 1.86 -20.18 -2.97
N ASP A 168 2.26 -20.83 -4.07
CA ASP A 168 1.92 -22.19 -4.50
C ASP A 168 0.42 -22.57 -4.49
N ASN A 169 -0.29 -22.27 -5.60
CA ASN A 169 -1.59 -22.83 -6.01
C ASN A 169 -2.67 -23.02 -4.92
N SER A 170 -3.24 -21.88 -4.51
CA SER A 170 -4.66 -21.65 -4.14
C SER A 170 -5.35 -22.44 -3.02
N VAL A 171 -4.65 -23.21 -2.16
CA VAL A 171 -5.34 -23.96 -1.08
C VAL A 171 -6.17 -23.05 -0.14
N LEU A 172 -5.73 -21.82 0.14
CA LEU A 172 -6.49 -20.89 0.97
C LEU A 172 -7.63 -20.19 0.17
N GLY A 173 -7.45 -19.98 -1.13
CA GLY A 173 -8.53 -19.50 -2.01
C GLY A 173 -9.65 -20.53 -2.16
N SER A 174 -9.31 -21.81 -2.36
CA SER A 174 -10.28 -22.91 -2.39
C SER A 174 -10.95 -23.12 -1.05
N ALA A 175 -10.21 -23.00 0.06
CA ALA A 175 -10.79 -23.01 1.41
C ALA A 175 -11.87 -21.95 1.59
N LEU A 176 -11.59 -20.71 1.19
CA LEU A 176 -12.57 -19.62 1.30
C LEU A 176 -13.78 -19.86 0.43
N ARG A 177 -13.59 -20.35 -0.79
CA ARG A 177 -14.70 -20.72 -1.67
C ARG A 177 -15.59 -21.77 -1.01
N ASN A 178 -15.01 -22.84 -0.48
CA ASN A 178 -15.76 -23.88 0.23
C ASN A 178 -16.53 -23.30 1.43
N ILE A 179 -15.87 -22.48 2.25
CA ILE A 179 -16.49 -21.82 3.40
C ILE A 179 -17.65 -20.90 2.97
N ILE A 180 -17.52 -20.16 1.86
CA ILE A 180 -18.59 -19.30 1.31
C ILE A 180 -19.82 -20.13 0.94
N HIS A 181 -19.63 -21.25 0.26
CA HIS A 181 -20.71 -22.07 -0.29
C HIS A 181 -21.33 -23.04 0.74
N ASN A 182 -20.56 -23.50 1.72
CA ASN A 182 -20.94 -24.57 2.64
C ASN A 182 -21.25 -24.09 4.07
N SER A 183 -21.10 -22.80 4.38
CA SER A 183 -21.32 -22.28 5.75
C SER A 183 -22.04 -20.93 5.81
N SER A 184 -22.46 -20.56 7.03
CA SER A 184 -22.98 -19.25 7.38
C SER A 184 -21.88 -18.22 7.69
N ALA A 185 -20.61 -18.54 7.45
CA ALA A 185 -19.49 -17.68 7.80
C ALA A 185 -19.55 -16.29 7.13
N HIS A 186 -19.11 -15.28 7.86
CA HIS A 186 -18.92 -13.94 7.32
C HIS A 186 -17.46 -13.76 6.87
N ILE A 187 -17.23 -12.99 5.81
CA ILE A 187 -15.87 -12.74 5.32
C ILE A 187 -15.62 -11.25 5.14
N LEU A 188 -14.49 -10.77 5.64
CA LEU A 188 -13.97 -9.44 5.37
C LEU A 188 -12.57 -9.58 4.77
N ALA A 189 -12.43 -9.34 3.49
CA ALA A 189 -11.15 -9.34 2.81
C ALA A 189 -10.68 -7.90 2.59
N MET A 190 -9.42 -7.61 2.90
CA MET A 190 -8.80 -6.30 2.69
C MET A 190 -7.57 -6.44 1.80
N THR A 191 -7.38 -5.52 0.86
CA THR A 191 -6.18 -5.52 0.01
C THR A 191 -5.73 -4.12 -0.38
N GLY A 192 -4.41 -3.92 -0.45
CA GLY A 192 -3.76 -2.75 -1.05
C GLY A 192 -3.75 -2.73 -2.57
N SER A 193 -3.83 -3.90 -3.20
CA SER A 193 -3.88 -4.08 -4.67
C SER A 193 -4.67 -5.35 -4.96
N TYR A 194 -5.77 -5.26 -5.72
CA TYR A 194 -6.59 -6.45 -6.01
C TYR A 194 -5.94 -7.35 -7.07
N PHE A 195 -5.21 -6.76 -8.02
CA PHE A 195 -4.50 -7.49 -9.07
C PHE A 195 -3.08 -7.87 -8.63
N ARG A 196 -2.72 -9.12 -8.94
CA ARG A 196 -1.33 -9.60 -8.91
C ARG A 196 -0.48 -8.74 -9.86
N GLY A 197 0.82 -8.63 -9.62
CA GLY A 197 1.76 -8.11 -10.63
C GLY A 197 1.68 -8.81 -12.00
N ASP A 198 1.00 -9.97 -12.05
CA ASP A 198 0.71 -10.79 -13.23
C ASP A 198 -0.81 -10.84 -13.59
N SER A 199 -1.63 -9.90 -13.10
CA SER A 199 -3.04 -9.67 -13.51
C SER A 199 -4.11 -10.74 -13.23
N GLU A 200 -3.85 -11.82 -12.47
CA GLU A 200 -4.89 -12.79 -12.12
C GLU A 200 -5.74 -12.39 -10.88
N PRO A 201 -7.08 -12.49 -10.95
CA PRO A 201 -7.97 -12.22 -9.82
C PRO A 201 -7.90 -13.33 -8.76
N ILE A 202 -8.08 -12.96 -7.48
CA ILE A 202 -7.97 -13.87 -6.32
C ILE A 202 -9.22 -14.75 -6.17
N LEU A 203 -10.39 -14.22 -6.53
CA LEU A 203 -11.67 -14.91 -6.50
C LEU A 203 -12.19 -15.11 -7.92
N SER A 204 -13.06 -16.11 -8.10
CA SER A 204 -13.82 -16.22 -9.33
C SER A 204 -14.76 -15.01 -9.47
N PRO A 205 -15.08 -14.56 -10.70
CA PRO A 205 -16.04 -13.47 -10.91
C PRO A 205 -17.41 -13.74 -10.26
N GLU A 206 -17.81 -15.00 -10.13
CA GLU A 206 -19.05 -15.43 -9.48
C GLU A 206 -18.98 -15.22 -7.97
N ASP A 207 -17.90 -15.68 -7.31
CA ASP A 207 -17.71 -15.53 -5.87
C ASP A 207 -17.52 -14.06 -5.49
N GLU A 208 -16.76 -13.30 -6.29
CA GLU A 208 -16.50 -11.89 -6.04
C GLU A 208 -17.78 -11.03 -6.08
N GLN A 209 -18.76 -11.42 -6.90
CA GLN A 209 -20.07 -10.73 -6.95
C GLN A 209 -20.87 -10.88 -5.66
N MET A 210 -20.55 -11.86 -4.81
CA MET A 210 -21.18 -12.02 -3.50
C MET A 210 -20.65 -10.99 -2.49
N PHE A 211 -19.51 -10.36 -2.76
CA PHE A 211 -18.88 -9.38 -1.88
C PHE A 211 -19.46 -7.98 -2.11
N ASP A 212 -19.78 -7.33 -1.01
CA ASP A 212 -20.03 -5.91 -0.95
C ASP A 212 -18.70 -5.16 -1.00
N LYS A 213 -18.46 -4.44 -2.10
CA LYS A 213 -17.17 -3.83 -2.40
C LYS A 213 -17.10 -2.43 -1.83
N VAL A 214 -16.04 -2.17 -1.08
CA VAL A 214 -15.72 -0.83 -0.55
C VAL A 214 -14.38 -0.40 -1.10
N THR A 215 -14.42 0.59 -1.99
CA THR A 215 -13.21 1.17 -2.57
C THR A 215 -12.88 2.50 -1.86
N TYR A 216 -11.62 2.65 -1.47
CA TYR A 216 -11.04 3.89 -0.99
C TYR A 216 -9.72 4.08 -1.73
N THR A 217 -9.60 5.17 -2.46
CA THR A 217 -8.45 5.38 -3.36
C THR A 217 -7.28 6.07 -2.66
N TYR A 218 -6.09 5.98 -3.24
CA TYR A 218 -4.95 6.79 -2.78
C TYR A 218 -5.26 8.30 -2.90
N TYR A 219 -5.92 8.73 -3.97
CA TYR A 219 -6.27 10.14 -4.14
C TYR A 219 -7.13 10.65 -2.99
N GLU A 220 -8.21 9.93 -2.62
CA GLU A 220 -9.07 10.31 -1.50
C GLU A 220 -8.30 10.38 -0.16
N GLN A 221 -7.33 9.49 0.03
CA GLN A 221 -6.47 9.53 1.21
C GLN A 221 -5.64 10.82 1.24
N LEU A 222 -4.98 11.14 0.12
CA LEU A 222 -4.09 12.29 -0.01
C LEU A 222 -4.84 13.63 -0.01
N ASP A 223 -6.00 13.70 -0.66
CA ASP A 223 -6.84 14.91 -0.70
C ASP A 223 -7.39 15.30 0.67
N GLY A 224 -7.63 14.30 1.52
CA GLY A 224 -8.05 14.50 2.90
C GLY A 224 -6.94 14.87 3.88
N TYR A 225 -5.68 14.92 3.47
CA TYR A 225 -4.56 15.30 4.34
C TYR A 225 -4.58 16.78 4.70
N GLN A 226 -3.96 17.11 5.84
CA GLN A 226 -3.92 18.46 6.39
C GLN A 226 -2.75 19.26 5.81
N TYR A 227 -1.56 18.66 5.72
CA TYR A 227 -0.33 19.39 5.37
C TYR A 227 0.11 19.16 3.93
N LEU A 228 0.03 17.93 3.42
CA LEU A 228 0.44 17.62 2.06
C LEU A 228 -0.47 18.33 1.04
N LYS A 229 0.12 19.23 0.23
CA LYS A 229 -0.59 20.05 -0.76
C LYS A 229 -0.44 19.55 -2.17
N SER A 230 0.68 18.93 -2.50
CA SER A 230 0.91 18.44 -3.84
C SER A 230 1.84 17.23 -3.89
N PHE A 231 1.69 16.47 -4.97
CA PHE A 231 2.56 15.34 -5.29
C PHE A 231 3.06 15.47 -6.73
N GLY A 232 4.37 15.39 -6.88
CA GLY A 232 5.06 15.46 -8.18
C GLY A 232 5.69 14.13 -8.55
N ILE A 233 5.62 13.78 -9.84
CA ILE A 233 6.35 12.68 -10.45
C ILE A 233 7.32 13.23 -11.48
N ASP A 234 8.58 12.88 -11.34
CA ASP A 234 9.67 13.27 -12.25
C ASP A 234 10.47 12.06 -12.73
N TYR A 235 11.05 12.19 -13.93
CA TYR A 235 11.94 11.20 -14.53
C TYR A 235 13.23 11.87 -14.94
N LYS A 236 14.34 11.35 -14.43
CA LYS A 236 15.68 11.80 -14.79
C LYS A 236 16.39 10.70 -15.56
N PHE A 237 16.92 11.05 -16.71
CA PHE A 237 17.69 10.12 -17.52
C PHE A 237 19.17 10.36 -17.30
N TYR A 238 19.95 9.28 -17.26
CA TYR A 238 21.39 9.35 -17.13
C TYR A 238 22.06 8.43 -18.15
N GLN A 239 23.28 8.79 -18.55
CA GLN A 239 24.16 7.95 -19.36
C GLN A 239 25.31 7.44 -18.49
N GLY A 240 25.71 6.19 -18.70
CA GLY A 240 26.77 5.57 -17.89
C GLY A 240 26.28 5.19 -16.49
N ARG A 241 27.03 5.54 -15.44
CA ARG A 241 26.69 5.14 -14.08
C ARG A 241 25.71 6.14 -13.47
N TYR A 242 24.67 5.65 -12.80
CA TYR A 242 23.68 6.50 -12.15
C TYR A 242 24.29 7.39 -11.05
N THR A 243 25.35 6.92 -10.40
CA THR A 243 26.04 7.62 -9.32
C THR A 243 26.68 8.92 -9.79
N ASP A 244 27.11 8.99 -11.04
CA ASP A 244 27.69 10.20 -11.64
C ASP A 244 26.60 11.27 -11.91
N ALA A 245 25.36 10.86 -12.13
CA ALA A 245 24.21 11.75 -12.35
C ALA A 245 23.41 12.06 -11.07
N LEU A 246 23.81 11.49 -9.93
CA LEU A 246 23.05 11.60 -8.68
C LEU A 246 23.01 13.03 -8.14
N ASP A 247 24.10 13.79 -8.33
CA ASP A 247 24.21 15.18 -7.87
C ASP A 247 23.15 16.09 -8.51
N GLU A 248 22.76 15.80 -9.76
CA GLU A 248 21.68 16.53 -10.44
C GLU A 248 20.29 16.06 -9.99
N ALA A 249 20.19 14.83 -9.47
CA ALA A 249 18.94 14.18 -9.09
C ALA A 249 18.51 14.48 -7.65
N LEU A 250 19.47 14.50 -6.73
CA LEU A 250 19.29 14.60 -5.29
C LEU A 250 19.22 16.06 -4.84
N ASN A 251 18.18 16.42 -4.09
CA ASN A 251 18.13 17.69 -3.38
C ASN A 251 18.36 17.43 -1.89
N THR A 252 19.56 17.74 -1.40
CA THR A 252 19.97 17.47 -0.03
C THR A 252 19.29 18.34 1.03
N ASN A 253 18.53 19.36 0.63
CA ASN A 253 17.67 20.10 1.54
C ASN A 253 16.31 19.42 1.80
N LYS A 254 15.98 18.37 1.04
CA LYS A 254 14.74 17.59 1.22
C LYS A 254 15.05 16.29 1.95
N LYS A 255 14.13 15.88 2.81
CA LYS A 255 14.20 14.57 3.45
C LYS A 255 13.97 13.47 2.42
N THR A 256 15.00 12.67 2.13
CA THR A 256 15.01 11.82 0.93
C THR A 256 15.24 10.34 1.25
N ILE A 257 14.46 9.47 0.61
CA ILE A 257 14.72 8.03 0.56
C ILE A 257 15.30 7.71 -0.83
N ILE A 258 16.53 7.20 -0.86
CA ILE A 258 17.23 6.74 -2.06
C ILE A 258 17.12 5.22 -2.13
N HIS A 259 16.46 4.73 -3.18
CA HIS A 259 16.32 3.30 -3.47
C HIS A 259 17.31 2.89 -4.55
N ILE A 260 18.42 2.28 -4.12
CA ILE A 260 19.45 1.78 -5.02
C ILE A 260 18.95 0.55 -5.81
N PRO A 261 19.51 0.27 -7.00
CA PRO A 261 19.08 -0.87 -7.79
C PRO A 261 19.35 -2.19 -7.07
N SER A 262 18.62 -3.24 -7.47
CA SER A 262 18.96 -4.59 -7.01
C SER A 262 20.33 -4.97 -7.56
N VAL A 263 21.14 -5.69 -6.78
CA VAL A 263 22.43 -6.23 -7.24
C VAL A 263 22.25 -7.07 -8.52
N ASN A 264 21.07 -7.63 -8.76
CA ASN A 264 20.79 -8.42 -9.95
C ASN A 264 20.39 -7.57 -11.19
N SER A 265 20.07 -6.28 -11.04
CA SER A 265 19.64 -5.44 -12.16
C SER A 265 20.82 -4.96 -13.02
N SER A 266 20.54 -4.53 -14.24
CA SER A 266 21.56 -4.05 -15.19
C SER A 266 22.19 -2.72 -14.74
N GLU A 267 21.44 -1.92 -13.98
CA GLU A 267 21.85 -0.60 -13.52
C GLU A 267 22.78 -0.64 -12.30
N SER A 268 22.91 -1.80 -11.64
CA SER A 268 23.83 -1.98 -10.52
C SER A 268 25.26 -2.26 -11.02
N THR A 269 26.24 -1.72 -10.31
CA THR A 269 27.67 -2.03 -10.49
C THR A 269 28.02 -3.43 -9.98
N LYS A 270 27.05 -4.16 -9.42
CA LYS A 270 27.19 -5.44 -8.68
C LYS A 270 27.94 -5.31 -7.35
N ASP A 271 28.40 -4.11 -7.01
CA ASP A 271 29.01 -3.79 -5.73
C ASP A 271 28.18 -2.70 -5.03
N LYS A 272 27.20 -3.17 -4.25
CA LYS A 272 26.28 -2.29 -3.52
C LYS A 272 26.98 -1.42 -2.46
N TYR A 273 28.17 -1.80 -1.98
CA TYR A 273 28.90 -1.03 -0.98
C TYR A 273 29.61 0.16 -1.65
N ASP A 274 30.29 -0.09 -2.77
CA ASP A 274 30.85 0.97 -3.63
C ASP A 274 29.75 1.92 -4.12
N GLU A 275 28.56 1.41 -4.42
CA GLU A 275 27.40 2.26 -4.75
C GLU A 275 27.00 3.20 -3.60
N VAL A 276 26.96 2.72 -2.35
CA VAL A 276 26.65 3.56 -1.18
C VAL A 276 27.75 4.60 -0.95
N ASP A 277 29.02 4.21 -1.05
CA ASP A 277 30.15 5.13 -0.88
C ASP A 277 30.10 6.25 -1.93
N ARG A 278 29.80 5.93 -3.19
CA ARG A 278 29.60 6.95 -4.23
C ARG A 278 28.40 7.85 -3.98
N ILE A 279 27.32 7.31 -3.40
CA ILE A 279 26.17 8.14 -2.98
C ILE A 279 26.61 9.11 -1.88
N PHE A 280 27.43 8.67 -0.93
CA PHE A 280 27.96 9.54 0.12
C PHE A 280 28.86 10.61 -0.48
N ASP A 281 29.76 10.27 -1.40
CA ASP A 281 30.61 11.21 -2.13
C ASP A 281 29.79 12.24 -2.93
N ALA A 282 28.66 11.81 -3.51
CA ALA A 282 27.75 12.70 -4.20
C ALA A 282 27.09 13.70 -3.24
N ILE A 283 26.80 13.31 -1.99
CA ILE A 283 26.26 14.20 -0.94
C ILE A 283 27.36 15.14 -0.41
N GLY A 284 28.52 14.60 -0.03
CA GLY A 284 29.65 15.36 0.47
C GLY A 284 30.61 14.56 1.35
N GLU A 285 31.28 15.23 2.29
CA GLU A 285 32.36 14.65 3.10
C GLU A 285 31.80 13.94 4.34
N VAL A 286 32.17 12.67 4.55
CA VAL A 286 31.76 11.92 5.74
C VAL A 286 32.55 12.42 6.96
N ASN A 287 31.87 13.06 7.90
CA ASN A 287 32.49 13.58 9.12
C ASN A 287 32.64 12.50 10.20
N ASN A 288 31.56 11.75 10.48
CA ASN A 288 31.57 10.69 11.48
C ASN A 288 30.44 9.67 11.24
N ARG A 289 30.54 8.54 11.95
CA ARG A 289 29.48 7.54 12.11
C ARG A 289 29.24 7.34 13.60
N ASN A 290 28.00 7.47 14.05
CA ASN A 290 27.64 7.23 15.45
C ASN A 290 27.66 5.71 15.73
N GLU A 291 28.50 5.25 16.67
CA GLU A 291 28.66 3.82 16.98
C GLU A 291 27.42 3.17 17.64
N GLN A 292 26.60 3.97 18.32
CA GLN A 292 25.39 3.50 19.00
C GLN A 292 24.23 3.31 18.03
N THR A 293 24.03 4.27 17.12
CA THR A 293 22.88 4.28 16.19
C THR A 293 23.21 3.77 14.79
N GLY A 294 24.48 3.82 14.39
CA GLY A 294 24.93 3.49 13.03
C GLY A 294 24.73 4.61 12.00
N ILE A 295 24.20 5.77 12.42
CA ILE A 295 23.91 6.92 11.53
C ILE A 295 25.18 7.69 11.17
N TYR A 296 25.31 8.02 9.90
CA TYR A 296 26.40 8.82 9.36
C TYR A 296 26.05 10.32 9.43
N THR A 297 27.05 11.14 9.75
CA THR A 297 26.97 12.59 9.60
C THR A 297 27.81 12.98 8.39
N ILE A 298 27.17 13.47 7.34
CA ILE A 298 27.84 13.88 6.10
C ILE A 298 27.71 15.40 5.97
N LYS A 299 28.83 16.08 5.72
CA LYS A 299 28.84 17.52 5.45
C LYS A 299 28.54 17.73 3.96
N ASP A 300 27.36 18.25 3.69
CA ASP A 300 26.88 18.52 2.34
C ASP A 300 27.85 19.44 1.59
N LYS A 301 28.27 19.02 0.39
CA LYS A 301 29.30 19.74 -0.38
C LYS A 301 28.82 21.09 -0.94
N HIS A 302 27.51 21.27 -1.09
CA HIS A 302 26.91 22.48 -1.69
C HIS A 302 26.51 23.52 -0.64
N THR A 303 25.92 23.09 0.47
CA THR A 303 25.33 23.93 1.52
C THR A 303 26.18 23.95 2.79
N GLY A 304 27.10 23.01 2.97
CA GLY A 304 27.92 22.87 4.18
C GLY A 304 27.17 22.35 5.40
N LYS A 305 25.87 22.04 5.27
CA LYS A 305 25.04 21.51 6.36
C LYS A 305 25.48 20.10 6.74
N LEU A 306 25.34 19.77 8.02
CA LEU A 306 25.54 18.41 8.51
C LEU A 306 24.24 17.63 8.34
N LEU A 307 24.27 16.64 7.45
CA LEU A 307 23.14 15.76 7.15
C LEU A 307 23.28 14.45 7.89
N LYS A 308 22.19 13.97 8.48
CA LYS A 308 22.10 12.65 9.10
C LYS A 308 21.64 11.62 8.05
N VAL A 309 22.50 10.68 7.72
CA VAL A 309 22.27 9.68 6.67
C VAL A 309 22.24 8.28 7.27
N ALA A 310 21.14 7.56 7.04
CA ALA A 310 20.97 6.16 7.42
C ALA A 310 21.29 5.26 6.23
N ASP A 311 22.19 4.30 6.46
CA ASP A 311 22.49 3.23 5.51
C ASP A 311 21.77 1.94 5.92
N LEU A 312 20.82 1.50 5.10
CA LEU A 312 20.13 0.21 5.23
C LEU A 312 20.64 -0.84 4.24
N VAL A 313 21.61 -0.49 3.39
CA VAL A 313 22.22 -1.38 2.39
C VAL A 313 23.28 -2.25 3.04
N ASN A 314 24.13 -1.67 3.90
CA ASN A 314 25.12 -2.44 4.63
C ASN A 314 24.44 -3.35 5.66
N GLU A 315 24.76 -4.65 5.66
CA GLU A 315 24.29 -5.60 6.67
C GLU A 315 24.85 -5.28 8.06
N GLU A 316 26.10 -4.79 8.13
CA GLU A 316 26.82 -4.57 9.37
C GLU A 316 26.31 -3.30 10.09
N GLY A 317 25.58 -3.53 11.18
CA GLY A 317 24.94 -2.46 11.97
C GLY A 317 23.53 -2.08 11.49
N ARG A 318 22.97 -2.77 10.49
CA ARG A 318 21.59 -2.55 10.00
C ARG A 318 20.55 -2.65 11.11
N GLU A 319 20.75 -3.56 12.06
CA GLU A 319 19.86 -3.74 13.20
C GLU A 319 19.79 -2.47 14.07
N LYS A 320 20.94 -1.85 14.38
CA LYS A 320 21.02 -0.59 15.14
C LYS A 320 20.35 0.57 14.40
N VAL A 321 20.60 0.69 13.10
CA VAL A 321 19.93 1.69 12.26
C VAL A 321 18.42 1.46 12.27
N GLY A 322 17.99 0.21 12.11
CA GLY A 322 16.57 -0.16 12.17
C GLY A 322 15.91 0.13 13.53
N GLU A 323 16.64 -0.04 14.65
CA GLU A 323 16.19 0.35 15.98
C GLU A 323 16.05 1.87 16.11
N TYR A 324 17.05 2.61 15.67
CA TYR A 324 17.03 4.08 15.67
C TYR A 324 15.85 4.62 14.85
N LEU A 325 15.62 4.06 13.65
CA LEU A 325 14.49 4.45 12.79
C LEU A 325 13.11 4.22 13.46
N ARG A 326 13.00 3.28 14.40
CA ARG A 326 11.75 3.06 15.17
C ARG A 326 11.53 4.07 16.30
N GLN A 327 12.57 4.82 16.68
CA GLN A 327 12.57 5.75 17.81
C GLN A 327 12.53 7.21 17.38
N LEU A 328 12.49 7.50 16.07
CA LEU A 328 12.43 8.86 15.55
C LEU A 328 11.15 9.56 16.02
N ASN A 329 11.28 10.78 16.51
CA ASN A 329 10.16 11.59 17.01
C ASN A 329 10.13 13.00 16.42
N SER A 330 11.19 13.43 15.74
CA SER A 330 11.34 14.76 15.15
C SER A 330 11.77 14.68 13.68
N PRO A 331 11.34 15.64 12.83
CA PRO A 331 11.91 15.80 11.50
C PRO A 331 13.44 15.89 11.53
N ASP A 332 14.03 16.53 12.54
CA ASP A 332 15.48 16.79 12.62
C ASP A 332 16.32 15.55 12.99
N ASP A 333 15.68 14.42 13.26
CA ASP A 333 16.37 13.19 13.67
C ASP A 333 17.08 12.49 12.49
N LEU A 334 16.67 12.78 11.25
CA LEU A 334 17.20 12.14 10.04
C LEU A 334 16.94 12.98 8.78
N ASP A 335 17.85 12.91 7.81
CA ASP A 335 17.74 13.64 6.54
C ASP A 335 17.68 12.74 5.31
N ILE A 336 18.50 11.67 5.26
CA ILE A 336 18.54 10.78 4.08
C ILE A 336 18.55 9.32 4.52
N ILE A 337 17.83 8.46 3.79
CA ILE A 337 17.89 7.01 3.92
C ILE A 337 18.37 6.42 2.60
N VAL A 338 19.42 5.62 2.62
CA VAL A 338 19.85 4.80 1.48
C VAL A 338 19.41 3.37 1.74
N ALA A 339 18.68 2.77 0.79
CA ALA A 339 18.10 1.45 0.98
C ALA A 339 18.09 0.59 -0.29
N LEU A 340 18.33 -0.70 -0.10
CA LEU A 340 18.23 -1.74 -1.12
C LEU A 340 17.11 -2.70 -0.74
N ASN A 341 16.00 -2.71 -1.48
CA ASN A 341 14.80 -3.54 -1.27
C ASN A 341 14.09 -3.43 0.11
N MET A 342 14.80 -3.21 1.23
CA MET A 342 14.29 -3.26 2.59
C MET A 342 13.56 -2.00 3.05
N ALA A 343 13.68 -0.88 2.33
CA ALA A 343 12.81 0.28 2.56
C ALA A 343 11.35 0.05 2.11
N LYS A 344 11.05 -1.13 1.56
CA LYS A 344 9.68 -1.53 1.19
C LYS A 344 8.82 -1.77 2.44
N GLU A 345 9.37 -2.37 3.50
CA GLU A 345 8.65 -2.76 4.73
C GLU A 345 9.57 -2.75 5.97
N GLY A 346 9.34 -1.86 6.95
CA GLY A 346 10.05 -1.99 8.24
C GLY A 346 10.12 -0.78 9.17
N PHE A 347 9.93 0.44 8.67
CA PHE A 347 9.96 1.66 9.50
C PHE A 347 8.93 2.70 9.06
N ASP A 348 8.57 3.58 9.99
CA ASP A 348 7.63 4.68 9.78
C ASP A 348 8.40 6.02 9.81
N TRP A 349 8.56 6.65 8.65
CA TRP A 349 9.27 7.93 8.52
C TRP A 349 8.38 8.94 7.77
N PRO A 350 7.40 9.56 8.45
CA PRO A 350 6.39 10.41 7.80
C PRO A 350 6.98 11.72 7.24
N TRP A 351 8.15 12.13 7.72
CA TRP A 351 8.80 13.38 7.31
C TRP A 351 9.47 13.31 5.93
N ALA A 352 9.54 12.13 5.29
CA ALA A 352 10.15 11.95 3.98
C ALA A 352 9.44 12.75 2.89
N GLU A 353 10.16 13.62 2.20
CA GLU A 353 9.68 14.53 1.15
C GLU A 353 9.96 14.03 -0.26
N GLN A 354 11.03 13.26 -0.46
CA GLN A 354 11.44 12.77 -1.77
C GLN A 354 11.74 11.27 -1.75
N ALA A 355 11.23 10.55 -2.75
CA ALA A 355 11.65 9.19 -3.08
C ALA A 355 12.43 9.25 -4.39
N LEU A 356 13.70 8.88 -4.34
CA LEU A 356 14.57 8.78 -5.50
C LEU A 356 14.82 7.29 -5.78
N THR A 357 14.31 6.79 -6.89
CA THR A 357 14.49 5.39 -7.29
C THR A 357 15.44 5.30 -8.47
N ILE A 358 16.25 4.24 -8.50
CA ILE A 358 17.19 3.97 -9.59
C ILE A 358 16.78 2.69 -10.33
N GLY A 359 16.72 2.80 -11.66
CA GLY A 359 16.51 1.71 -12.60
C GLY A 359 15.05 1.47 -12.98
N TYR A 360 14.84 0.49 -13.85
CA TYR A 360 13.51 0.08 -14.24
C TYR A 360 12.75 -0.58 -13.07
N ARG A 361 11.45 -0.30 -12.96
CA ARG A 361 10.57 -0.90 -11.96
C ARG A 361 9.44 -1.64 -12.68
N HIS A 362 9.48 -2.96 -12.63
CA HIS A 362 8.53 -3.82 -13.34
C HIS A 362 7.16 -3.92 -12.64
N SER A 363 7.07 -3.56 -11.35
CA SER A 363 5.88 -3.72 -10.53
C SER A 363 5.26 -2.38 -10.15
N LEU A 364 4.00 -2.17 -10.54
CA LEU A 364 3.22 -1.00 -10.11
C LEU A 364 3.00 -0.99 -8.60
N THR A 365 2.75 -2.16 -8.00
CA THR A 365 2.61 -2.31 -6.55
C THR A 365 3.86 -1.81 -5.82
N GLU A 366 5.05 -2.08 -6.36
CA GLU A 366 6.31 -1.58 -5.79
C GLU A 366 6.40 -0.06 -5.84
N ILE A 367 6.04 0.56 -6.98
CA ILE A 367 6.04 2.02 -7.13
C ILE A 367 5.06 2.65 -6.14
N VAL A 368 3.85 2.09 -6.02
CA VAL A 368 2.81 2.56 -5.11
C VAL A 368 3.26 2.46 -3.65
N GLN A 369 3.97 1.39 -3.26
CA GLN A 369 4.54 1.26 -1.92
C GLN A 369 5.58 2.35 -1.63
N ILE A 370 6.47 2.65 -2.59
CA ILE A 370 7.49 3.70 -2.47
C ILE A 370 6.83 5.08 -2.32
N ILE A 371 5.84 5.38 -3.16
CA ILE A 371 5.07 6.62 -3.08
C ILE A 371 4.35 6.72 -1.72
N GLY A 372 3.78 5.63 -1.23
CA GLY A 372 3.17 5.54 0.09
C GLY A 372 4.12 5.87 1.26
N ARG A 373 5.45 5.77 1.07
CA ARG A 373 6.44 6.18 2.07
C ARG A 373 6.61 7.70 2.15
N VAL A 374 6.59 8.38 1.00
CA VAL A 374 6.85 9.83 0.93
C VAL A 374 5.59 10.68 0.94
N THR A 375 4.42 10.07 0.77
CA THR A 375 3.15 10.81 0.76
C THR A 375 2.47 10.89 2.13
N ARG A 376 2.98 10.26 3.20
CA ARG A 376 2.39 10.38 4.54
C ARG A 376 2.28 11.84 5.00
N ASP A 377 1.16 12.22 5.62
CA ASP A 377 0.96 13.61 6.05
C ASP A 377 1.91 13.99 7.20
N SER A 378 2.53 15.16 7.11
CA SER A 378 3.47 15.66 8.12
C SER A 378 3.61 17.17 8.02
N SER A 379 3.73 17.85 9.17
CA SER A 379 3.78 19.32 9.26
C SER A 379 4.97 19.96 8.53
N ASN A 380 6.07 19.24 8.35
CA ASN A 380 7.25 19.71 7.62
C ASN A 380 7.13 19.57 6.10
N LYS A 381 6.07 18.92 5.59
CA LYS A 381 5.99 18.48 4.20
C LYS A 381 4.72 18.98 3.52
N LEU A 382 4.89 20.00 2.69
CA LEU A 382 3.82 20.53 1.85
C LEU A 382 3.79 19.90 0.45
N HIS A 383 4.91 19.35 -0.01
CA HIS A 383 5.03 18.71 -1.31
C HIS A 383 5.82 17.41 -1.19
N ALA A 384 5.33 16.35 -1.80
CA ALA A 384 6.03 15.09 -1.92
C ALA A 384 6.47 14.86 -3.37
N GLN A 385 7.69 14.38 -3.56
CA GLN A 385 8.28 14.14 -4.87
C GLN A 385 8.63 12.66 -5.03
N PHE A 386 8.19 12.05 -6.12
CA PHE A 386 8.75 10.82 -6.63
C PHE A 386 9.62 11.15 -7.85
N THR A 387 10.87 10.66 -7.86
CA THR A 387 11.80 10.81 -8.98
C THR A 387 12.36 9.46 -9.33
N ASN A 388 12.14 9.00 -10.57
CA ASN A 388 12.76 7.78 -11.07
C ASN A 388 13.93 8.11 -12.02
N MET A 389 15.11 7.59 -11.70
CA MET A 389 16.29 7.66 -12.54
C MET A 389 16.35 6.44 -13.45
N ILE A 390 16.38 6.67 -14.76
CA ILE A 390 16.38 5.59 -15.77
C ILE A 390 17.63 5.72 -16.63
N GLU A 391 18.33 4.61 -16.83
CA GLU A 391 19.45 4.54 -17.77
C GLU A 391 18.95 4.80 -19.19
N GLN A 392 19.61 5.72 -19.86
CA GLN A 392 19.30 6.08 -21.24
C GLN A 392 19.85 4.98 -22.17
N PRO A 393 19.00 4.36 -23.03
CA PRO A 393 19.46 3.34 -23.96
C PRO A 393 20.50 3.92 -24.91
N ASN A 394 21.58 3.18 -25.16
CA ASN A 394 22.62 3.59 -26.10
C ASN A 394 22.14 3.34 -27.55
N ALA A 395 21.11 4.07 -27.98
CA ALA A 395 20.59 4.04 -29.35
C ALA A 395 21.26 5.15 -30.17
N LYS A 396 21.57 4.87 -31.45
CA LYS A 396 22.23 5.84 -32.34
C LYS A 396 21.29 6.93 -32.88
N ASP A 397 20.01 6.89 -32.51
CA ASP A 397 18.95 7.69 -33.11
C ASP A 397 18.15 8.41 -32.02
N ASP A 398 18.34 9.72 -31.93
CA ASP A 398 17.77 10.61 -30.90
C ASP A 398 16.23 10.57 -30.89
N ASP A 399 15.60 10.26 -32.03
CA ASP A 399 14.14 10.19 -32.17
C ASP A 399 13.56 8.91 -31.53
N VAL A 400 14.23 7.77 -31.69
CA VAL A 400 13.84 6.49 -31.05
C VAL A 400 14.02 6.58 -29.54
N GLU A 401 15.09 7.24 -29.11
CA GLU A 401 15.38 7.51 -27.71
C GLU A 401 14.30 8.41 -27.06
N TYR A 402 13.92 9.50 -27.73
CA TYR A 402 12.83 10.36 -27.27
C TYR A 402 11.52 9.58 -27.18
N ALA A 403 11.18 8.77 -28.19
CA ALA A 403 9.95 8.00 -28.24
C ALA A 403 9.84 6.99 -27.09
N VAL A 404 10.86 6.16 -26.85
CA VAL A 404 10.85 5.16 -25.76
C VAL A 404 10.71 5.83 -24.41
N ASN A 405 11.42 6.94 -24.19
CA ASN A 405 11.35 7.69 -22.94
C ASN A 405 9.97 8.32 -22.71
N GLN A 406 9.34 8.86 -23.76
CA GLN A 406 7.98 9.39 -23.67
C GLN A 406 6.94 8.29 -23.42
N ILE A 407 7.12 7.09 -23.98
CA ILE A 407 6.23 5.96 -23.75
C ILE A 407 6.35 5.47 -22.30
N LEU A 408 7.56 5.31 -21.77
CA LEU A 408 7.76 4.90 -20.37
C LEU A 408 7.19 5.93 -19.39
N LYS A 409 7.40 7.22 -19.68
CA LYS A 409 6.75 8.32 -18.97
C LYS A 409 5.24 8.23 -19.04
N ALA A 410 4.67 8.04 -20.23
CA ALA A 410 3.23 7.99 -20.44
C ALA A 410 2.57 6.78 -19.76
N ILE A 411 3.18 5.59 -19.83
CA ILE A 411 2.69 4.38 -19.16
C ILE A 411 2.69 4.59 -17.66
N THR A 412 3.83 5.01 -17.11
CA THR A 412 3.94 5.15 -15.65
C THR A 412 3.11 6.32 -15.13
N ALA A 413 3.05 7.43 -15.86
CA ALA A 413 2.16 8.56 -15.56
C ALA A 413 0.68 8.16 -15.64
N SER A 414 0.27 7.34 -16.61
CA SER A 414 -1.12 6.88 -16.74
C SER A 414 -1.50 5.95 -15.60
N LEU A 415 -0.62 5.01 -15.22
CA LEU A 415 -0.84 4.10 -14.10
C LEU A 415 -0.88 4.87 -12.76
N LEU A 416 -0.02 5.87 -12.58
CA LEU A 416 0.01 6.71 -11.38
C LEU A 416 -1.14 7.72 -11.33
N MET A 417 -1.51 8.31 -12.47
CA MET A 417 -2.75 9.09 -12.63
C MET A 417 -3.94 8.27 -12.13
N GLU A 418 -4.10 7.04 -12.62
CA GLU A 418 -5.29 6.25 -12.34
C GLU A 418 -5.35 5.68 -10.92
N GLN A 419 -4.22 5.26 -10.34
CA GLN A 419 -4.21 4.64 -9.01
C GLN A 419 -3.94 5.61 -7.85
N VAL A 420 -3.26 6.73 -8.09
CA VAL A 420 -2.75 7.61 -7.03
C VAL A 420 -3.31 9.04 -7.12
N LEU A 421 -3.61 9.51 -8.32
CA LEU A 421 -3.61 10.96 -8.60
C LEU A 421 -4.89 11.53 -9.21
N ALA A 422 -5.78 10.70 -9.76
CA ALA A 422 -6.99 11.18 -10.40
C ALA A 422 -8.12 11.37 -9.37
N PRO A 423 -8.75 12.56 -9.33
CA PRO A 423 -10.04 12.68 -8.67
C PRO A 423 -11.06 11.77 -9.36
N GLU A 424 -11.79 10.96 -8.59
CA GLU A 424 -12.94 10.22 -9.12
C GLU A 424 -14.04 11.22 -9.48
N ILE A 425 -14.14 11.57 -10.76
CA ILE A 425 -15.26 12.36 -11.27
C ILE A 425 -16.44 11.40 -11.42
N HIS A 426 -17.44 11.57 -10.56
CA HIS A 426 -18.65 10.75 -10.61
C HIS A 426 -19.64 11.34 -11.62
N LEU A 427 -19.70 10.75 -12.80
CA LEU A 427 -20.69 11.12 -13.80
C LEU A 427 -22.05 10.56 -13.40
N ARG A 428 -22.95 11.42 -12.94
CA ARG A 428 -24.32 11.03 -12.54
C ARG A 428 -25.33 11.50 -13.56
N ARG A 429 -26.38 10.70 -13.77
CA ARG A 429 -27.48 11.10 -14.64
C ARG A 429 -28.24 12.25 -14.01
N ARG A 430 -28.40 13.35 -14.75
CA ARG A 430 -29.32 14.43 -14.41
C ARG A 430 -30.75 13.98 -14.71
N LYS A 431 -31.60 13.82 -13.69
CA LYS A 431 -33.01 13.42 -13.86
C LYS A 431 -33.87 14.66 -14.08
N ASN A 432 -33.64 15.72 -13.31
CA ASN A 432 -34.36 16.99 -13.40
C ASN A 432 -33.42 18.19 -13.61
N LYS A 433 -33.96 19.30 -14.13
CA LYS A 433 -33.21 20.55 -14.30
C LYS A 433 -32.73 21.15 -12.97
N ASP A 434 -33.40 20.86 -11.86
CA ASP A 434 -33.05 21.42 -10.56
C ASP A 434 -32.16 20.50 -9.70
N ASP A 435 -31.81 19.33 -10.23
CA ASP A 435 -30.89 18.42 -9.54
C ASP A 435 -29.53 19.11 -9.34
N LYS A 436 -29.07 19.09 -8.09
CA LYS A 436 -27.74 19.55 -7.70
C LYS A 436 -26.84 18.33 -7.46
N PRO A 437 -25.54 18.43 -7.78
CA PRO A 437 -24.58 17.39 -7.45
C PRO A 437 -24.55 17.16 -5.93
N VAL A 438 -24.38 15.89 -5.51
CA VAL A 438 -24.38 15.52 -4.09
C VAL A 438 -23.02 15.85 -3.47
N ASN A 439 -21.96 15.61 -4.24
CA ASN A 439 -20.57 15.94 -3.89
C ASN A 439 -19.98 16.93 -4.91
N ASP A 440 -18.93 17.68 -4.54
CA ASP A 440 -18.22 18.59 -5.46
C ASP A 440 -17.57 17.87 -6.66
N THR A 441 -17.37 16.55 -6.57
CA THR A 441 -16.83 15.70 -7.63
C THR A 441 -17.91 15.10 -8.53
N ASP A 442 -19.21 15.29 -8.23
CA ASP A 442 -20.30 14.79 -9.07
C ASP A 442 -20.55 15.75 -10.25
N ILE A 443 -20.55 15.21 -11.46
CA ILE A 443 -20.97 15.94 -12.67
C ILE A 443 -22.30 15.36 -13.16
N LEU A 444 -23.35 16.17 -13.15
CA LEU A 444 -24.68 15.80 -13.60
C LEU A 444 -24.83 15.94 -15.13
N ILE A 445 -24.83 14.81 -15.84
CA ILE A 445 -24.94 14.76 -17.30
C ILE A 445 -26.38 14.44 -17.73
N ARG A 446 -26.94 15.27 -18.61
CA ARG A 446 -28.25 15.03 -19.22
C ARG A 446 -28.14 13.95 -20.29
N GLY A 447 -29.03 12.94 -20.24
CA GLY A 447 -29.06 11.87 -21.24
C GLY A 447 -28.05 10.74 -21.03
N LEU A 448 -27.28 10.78 -19.93
CA LEU A 448 -26.42 9.66 -19.54
C LEU A 448 -27.30 8.42 -19.30
N LYS A 449 -26.97 7.31 -19.98
CA LYS A 449 -27.66 6.03 -19.77
C LYS A 449 -27.21 5.46 -18.43
N GLU A 450 -28.17 5.05 -17.60
CA GLU A 450 -27.85 4.34 -16.36
C GLU A 450 -27.38 2.91 -16.70
N PRO A 451 -26.51 2.32 -15.85
CA PRO A 451 -26.11 0.93 -15.98
C PRO A 451 -27.35 0.03 -16.12
N SER A 452 -27.35 -0.83 -17.13
CA SER A 452 -28.50 -1.71 -17.43
C SER A 452 -28.76 -2.76 -16.35
N THR A 453 -27.74 -3.08 -15.55
CA THR A 453 -27.81 -4.08 -14.46
C THR A 453 -26.96 -3.63 -13.27
N LYS A 454 -27.27 -4.16 -12.08
CA LYS A 454 -26.41 -4.00 -10.88
C LYS A 454 -24.98 -4.44 -11.13
N ARG A 455 -24.77 -5.48 -11.94
CA ARG A 455 -23.44 -5.95 -12.33
C ARG A 455 -22.66 -4.88 -13.08
N VAL A 456 -23.26 -4.25 -14.08
CA VAL A 456 -22.61 -3.17 -14.84
C VAL A 456 -22.32 -1.96 -13.95
N GLN A 457 -23.23 -1.64 -13.02
CA GLN A 457 -23.00 -0.58 -12.04
C GLN A 457 -21.79 -0.87 -11.16
N ASN A 458 -21.74 -2.06 -10.55
CA ASN A 458 -20.62 -2.46 -9.69
C ASN A 458 -19.28 -2.45 -10.44
N ILE A 459 -19.26 -2.87 -11.71
CA ILE A 459 -18.05 -2.84 -12.53
C ILE A 459 -17.57 -1.40 -12.76
N ILE A 460 -18.49 -0.49 -13.12
CA ILE A 460 -18.16 0.93 -13.34
C ILE A 460 -17.64 1.59 -12.06
N GLU A 461 -18.23 1.26 -10.91
CA GLU A 461 -17.91 1.89 -9.63
C GLU A 461 -16.67 1.29 -8.94
N ASN A 462 -16.37 -0.01 -9.10
CA ASN A 462 -15.36 -0.69 -8.28
C ASN A 462 -14.30 -1.48 -9.04
N ASP A 463 -14.52 -1.80 -10.33
CA ASP A 463 -13.67 -2.73 -11.08
C ASP A 463 -13.09 -2.11 -12.36
N LEU A 464 -13.45 -0.86 -12.69
CA LEU A 464 -13.00 -0.18 -13.90
C LEU A 464 -11.48 0.11 -13.91
N PRO A 465 -10.86 0.62 -12.83
CA PRO A 465 -9.41 0.84 -12.79
C PRO A 465 -8.63 -0.48 -12.97
N ASP A 466 -9.17 -1.51 -12.35
CA ASP A 466 -8.68 -2.89 -12.34
C ASP A 466 -8.73 -3.54 -13.74
N LEU A 467 -9.86 -3.44 -14.43
CA LEU A 467 -10.02 -3.91 -15.81
C LEU A 467 -9.05 -3.24 -16.78
N LYS A 468 -8.86 -1.93 -16.65
CA LYS A 468 -7.93 -1.18 -17.51
C LYS A 468 -6.48 -1.54 -17.21
N ALA A 469 -6.11 -1.69 -15.94
CA ALA A 469 -4.77 -2.12 -15.55
C ALA A 469 -4.44 -3.48 -16.18
N ALA A 470 -5.36 -4.45 -16.12
CA ALA A 470 -5.20 -5.75 -16.78
C ALA A 470 -5.01 -5.61 -18.31
N ILE A 471 -5.80 -4.77 -18.98
CA ILE A 471 -5.68 -4.51 -20.42
C ILE A 471 -4.32 -3.87 -20.77
N LEU A 472 -3.89 -2.85 -20.01
CA LEU A 472 -2.62 -2.14 -20.25
C LEU A 472 -1.40 -3.00 -19.93
N GLN A 473 -1.55 -3.98 -19.03
CA GLN A 473 -0.48 -4.90 -18.68
C GLN A 473 -0.37 -6.10 -19.63
N ASP A 474 -1.40 -6.37 -20.43
CA ASP A 474 -1.47 -7.47 -21.39
C ASP A 474 -0.29 -7.43 -22.39
N PRO A 475 0.46 -8.54 -22.55
CA PRO A 475 1.62 -8.60 -23.44
C PRO A 475 1.30 -8.29 -24.91
N SER A 476 0.12 -8.71 -25.40
CA SER A 476 -0.34 -8.44 -26.77
C SER A 476 -0.72 -6.98 -26.96
N VAL A 477 -1.34 -6.35 -25.95
CA VAL A 477 -1.60 -4.90 -25.98
C VAL A 477 -0.31 -4.10 -25.93
N LYS A 478 0.64 -4.47 -25.05
CA LYS A 478 1.97 -3.86 -25.00
C LYS A 478 2.73 -4.01 -26.32
N GLN A 479 2.74 -5.20 -26.91
CA GLN A 479 3.35 -5.43 -28.22
C GLN A 479 2.64 -4.66 -29.35
N GLY A 480 1.31 -4.57 -29.32
CA GLY A 480 0.51 -3.81 -30.29
C GLY A 480 0.72 -2.29 -30.23
N ILE A 481 0.97 -1.76 -29.03
CA ILE A 481 1.34 -0.36 -28.82
C ILE A 481 2.77 -0.10 -29.33
N VAL A 482 3.69 -1.04 -29.09
CA VAL A 482 5.10 -0.93 -29.53
C VAL A 482 5.27 -1.16 -31.04
N SER A 483 4.39 -1.92 -31.68
CA SER A 483 4.47 -2.26 -33.12
C SER A 483 3.77 -1.27 -34.06
N ASN A 484 3.03 -0.29 -33.51
CA ASN A 484 2.46 0.85 -34.26
C ASN A 484 3.31 2.12 -34.15
N ILE A 485 4.56 1.97 -33.70
CA ILE A 485 5.65 2.95 -33.71
C ILE A 485 6.76 2.33 -34.54
#